data_AF-A0A415G706-F1
#
_entry.id   AF-A0A415G706-F1
#
_cell.length_a   1.000
_cell.length_b   1.000
_cell.length_c   1.000
_cell.angle_alpha   90.00
_cell.angle_beta   90.00
_cell.angle_gamma   90.00
#
_symmetry.space_group_name_H-M   'P 1'
#
loop_
_entity.id
_entity.type
_entity.pdbx_description
1 polymer ?
#
loop_
_entity_poly.entity_id
_entity_poly.type
_entity_poly.pdbx_seq_one_letter_code
_entity_poly.pdbx_strand_id
1 'polypeptide(L)'
;MLTLRTLKELIDTPKRGEKLPTPKQLRTGESPVVAHKITGAGVNEVHIIVYQSGYAVYGIGNRATVFPVNLELGYGYSSVTEKKRKEDEKYNTWNPETGLREKKYFCELKESFFEKEEWYLRLMLIGEDRLAHNLATRDRGRCISFNGISEDFEGMEDELMDVEERVNRQQIAEEMMSVLSDKQKKVVQEFYWNQKTHKQIAKENGTGRTAVTNMLQNALNIIEEKFNEYGELK
;
A
#
# COMPACT_ATOMS: atom_id res chain seq x y z
N MET A 1 -11.39 28.65 1.18
CA MET A 1 -10.31 27.68 1.38
C MET A 1 -10.09 27.52 2.89
N LEU A 2 -10.16 26.31 3.43
CA LEU A 2 -9.87 26.06 4.85
C LEU A 2 -8.36 25.78 4.99
N THR A 3 -7.65 26.60 5.76
CA THR A 3 -6.20 26.43 5.97
C THR A 3 -5.92 25.49 7.14
N LEU A 4 -4.71 24.93 7.20
CA LEU A 4 -4.31 24.13 8.36
C LEU A 4 -4.38 24.94 9.66
N ARG A 5 -3.96 26.22 9.64
CA ARG A 5 -4.02 27.08 10.84
C ARG A 5 -5.46 27.23 11.35
N THR A 6 -6.40 27.57 10.47
CA THR A 6 -7.81 27.71 10.86
C THR A 6 -8.40 26.38 11.29
N LEU A 7 -8.02 25.25 10.66
CA LEU A 7 -8.46 23.93 11.11
C LEU A 7 -8.02 23.64 12.56
N LYS A 8 -6.79 24.01 12.93
CA LYS A 8 -6.27 23.80 14.29
C LYS A 8 -7.02 24.60 15.36
N GLU A 9 -7.56 25.77 15.00
CA GLU A 9 -8.38 26.59 15.90
C GLU A 9 -9.78 25.99 16.13
N LEU A 10 -10.24 25.10 15.24
CA LEU A 10 -11.57 24.48 15.29
C LEU A 10 -11.59 23.11 15.99
N ILE A 11 -10.44 22.59 16.39
CA ILE A 11 -10.30 21.25 16.98
C ILE A 11 -9.65 21.32 18.36
N ASP A 12 -9.99 20.36 19.20
CA ASP A 12 -9.33 20.13 20.47
C ASP A 12 -7.90 19.61 20.25
N THR A 13 -7.04 19.80 21.23
CA THR A 13 -5.68 19.24 21.20
C THR A 13 -5.64 17.94 22.00
N PRO A 14 -5.38 16.79 21.35
CA PRO A 14 -5.28 15.50 22.04
C PRO A 14 -4.15 15.53 23.07
N LYS A 15 -4.35 14.88 24.23
CA LYS A 15 -3.29 14.83 25.23
C LYS A 15 -2.14 13.96 24.75
N ARG A 16 -0.91 14.43 24.95
CA ARG A 16 0.29 13.70 24.59
C ARG A 16 0.34 12.36 25.33
N GLY A 17 0.56 11.27 24.58
CA GLY A 17 0.67 9.92 25.13
C GLY A 17 -0.67 9.18 25.32
N GLU A 18 -1.81 9.78 24.98
CA GLU A 18 -3.08 9.04 24.95
C GLU A 18 -3.08 7.96 23.86
N LYS A 19 -3.70 6.82 24.18
CA LYS A 19 -3.87 5.73 23.22
C LYS A 19 -4.71 6.23 22.04
N LEU A 20 -4.17 6.07 20.83
CA LEU A 20 -4.87 6.45 19.61
C LEU A 20 -6.24 5.75 19.51
N PRO A 21 -7.33 6.49 19.23
CA PRO A 21 -8.63 5.90 19.00
C PRO A 21 -8.63 5.12 17.68
N THR A 22 -9.48 4.10 17.59
CA THR A 22 -9.67 3.35 16.36
C THR A 22 -10.55 4.15 15.38
N PRO A 23 -10.41 3.93 14.05
CA PRO A 23 -11.30 4.54 13.06
C PRO A 23 -12.78 4.23 13.31
N LYS A 24 -13.10 3.09 13.94
CA LYS A 24 -14.47 2.74 14.31
C LYS A 24 -14.96 3.62 15.45
N GLN A 25 -14.17 3.81 16.51
CA GLN A 25 -14.53 4.66 17.65
C GLN A 25 -14.77 6.11 17.24
N LEU A 26 -14.00 6.64 16.29
CA LEU A 26 -14.23 8.00 15.78
C LEU A 26 -15.50 8.10 14.93
N ARG A 27 -15.82 7.07 14.13
CA ARG A 27 -17.04 7.05 13.31
C ARG A 27 -18.33 6.85 14.10
N THR A 28 -18.27 6.10 15.20
CA THR A 28 -19.44 5.83 16.06
C THR A 28 -19.49 6.71 17.30
N GLY A 29 -18.47 7.54 17.52
CA GLY A 29 -18.32 8.38 18.70
C GLY A 29 -19.13 9.66 18.60
N GLU A 30 -19.13 10.42 19.70
CA GLU A 30 -19.86 11.68 19.84
C GLU A 30 -19.10 12.89 19.26
N SER A 31 -17.82 12.72 18.92
CA SER A 31 -17.01 13.81 18.37
C SER A 31 -17.47 14.15 16.95
N PRO A 32 -17.90 15.38 16.66
CA PRO A 32 -18.38 15.75 15.34
C PRO A 32 -17.24 15.88 14.33
N VAL A 33 -17.57 15.72 13.05
CA VAL A 33 -16.64 15.94 11.93
C VAL A 33 -16.52 17.44 11.66
N VAL A 34 -15.29 17.96 11.68
CA VAL A 34 -14.96 19.37 11.43
C VAL A 34 -14.58 19.61 9.98
N ALA A 35 -13.89 18.65 9.35
CA ALA A 35 -13.51 18.73 7.95
C ALA A 35 -13.47 17.35 7.29
N HIS A 36 -13.86 17.28 6.01
CA HIS A 36 -13.77 16.07 5.21
C HIS A 36 -13.32 16.43 3.79
N LYS A 37 -12.24 15.78 3.33
CA LYS A 37 -11.76 15.85 1.95
C LYS A 37 -11.83 14.46 1.34
N ILE A 38 -12.29 14.42 0.10
CA ILE A 38 -12.20 13.26 -0.78
C ILE A 38 -11.29 13.65 -1.95
N THR A 39 -10.34 12.78 -2.31
CA THR A 39 -9.44 12.97 -3.45
C THR A 39 -9.14 11.63 -4.12
N GLY A 40 -8.75 11.65 -5.40
CA GLY A 40 -8.57 10.44 -6.20
C GLY A 40 -9.86 9.94 -6.85
N ALA A 41 -9.81 8.75 -7.46
CA ALA A 41 -10.96 8.14 -8.13
C ALA A 41 -10.91 6.60 -8.03
N GLY A 42 -12.09 5.98 -7.92
CA GLY A 42 -12.25 4.54 -7.91
C GLY A 42 -11.54 3.86 -6.72
N VAL A 43 -10.66 2.90 -7.00
CA VAL A 43 -9.95 2.12 -5.97
C VAL A 43 -8.95 2.97 -5.16
N ASN A 44 -8.53 4.11 -5.72
CA ASN A 44 -7.60 5.05 -5.09
C ASN A 44 -8.33 6.27 -4.50
N GLU A 45 -9.63 6.15 -4.21
CA GLU A 45 -10.35 7.19 -3.48
C GLU A 45 -9.85 7.28 -2.04
N VAL A 46 -9.35 8.46 -1.68
CA VAL A 46 -8.76 8.78 -0.39
C VAL A 46 -9.74 9.64 0.40
N HIS A 47 -10.06 9.20 1.62
CA HIS A 47 -10.84 9.95 2.59
C HIS A 47 -9.94 10.50 3.69
N ILE A 48 -9.98 11.81 3.88
CA ILE A 48 -9.31 12.50 4.99
C ILE A 48 -10.40 13.16 5.82
N ILE A 49 -10.64 12.66 7.03
CA ILE A 49 -11.73 13.12 7.92
C ILE A 49 -11.09 13.63 9.21
N VAL A 50 -11.43 14.84 9.61
CA VAL A 50 -10.95 15.47 10.84
C VAL A 50 -12.10 15.63 11.81
N TYR A 51 -11.89 15.18 13.03
CA TYR A 51 -12.86 15.23 14.12
C TYR A 51 -12.53 16.37 15.08
N GLN A 52 -13.56 16.92 15.74
CA GLN A 52 -13.39 17.99 16.72
C GLN A 52 -12.48 17.59 17.88
N SER A 53 -12.40 16.30 18.21
CA SER A 53 -11.47 15.73 19.21
C SER A 53 -9.98 15.86 18.86
N GLY A 54 -9.63 16.44 17.70
CA GLY A 54 -8.25 16.67 17.29
C GLY A 54 -7.59 15.52 16.52
N TYR A 55 -8.34 14.45 16.25
CA TYR A 55 -7.87 13.29 15.50
C TYR A 55 -8.30 13.35 14.03
N ALA A 56 -7.40 12.92 13.16
CA ALA A 56 -7.67 12.70 11.74
C ALA A 56 -7.71 11.20 11.43
N VAL A 57 -8.66 10.81 10.59
CA VAL A 57 -8.72 9.50 9.95
C VAL A 57 -8.33 9.68 8.49
N TYR A 58 -7.31 8.94 8.08
CA TYR A 58 -6.90 8.83 6.69
C TYR A 58 -7.22 7.42 6.19
N GLY A 59 -7.98 7.29 5.11
CA GLY A 59 -8.41 6.00 4.58
C GLY A 59 -8.32 5.91 3.07
N ILE A 60 -7.89 4.74 2.59
CA ILE A 60 -7.88 4.35 1.17
C ILE A 60 -8.44 2.92 1.08
N GLY A 61 -9.51 2.75 0.31
CA GLY A 61 -10.19 1.46 0.19
C GLY A 61 -10.59 0.87 1.56
N ASN A 62 -10.07 -0.32 1.88
CA ASN A 62 -10.33 -0.98 3.17
C ASN A 62 -9.30 -0.67 4.27
N ARG A 63 -8.34 0.21 4.00
CA ARG A 63 -7.23 0.54 4.91
C ARG A 63 -7.47 1.92 5.52
N ALA A 64 -7.14 2.06 6.78
CA ALA A 64 -7.23 3.35 7.47
C ALA A 64 -6.18 3.47 8.56
N THR A 65 -5.79 4.71 8.84
CA THR A 65 -4.89 5.08 9.94
C THR A 65 -5.45 6.29 10.67
N VAL A 66 -5.09 6.43 11.95
CA VAL A 66 -5.52 7.53 12.83
C VAL A 66 -4.29 8.21 13.40
N PHE A 67 -4.33 9.53 13.47
CA PHE A 67 -3.26 10.34 14.05
C PHE A 67 -3.78 11.71 14.52
N PRO A 68 -3.13 12.34 15.51
CA PRO A 68 -3.46 13.69 15.94
C PRO A 68 -3.12 14.72 14.86
N VAL A 69 -3.98 15.71 14.64
CA VAL A 69 -3.72 16.82 13.69
C VAL A 69 -2.59 17.72 14.21
N ASN A 70 -2.55 17.96 15.52
CA ASN A 70 -1.58 18.82 16.20
C ASN A 70 -0.25 18.11 16.52
N LEU A 71 0.19 17.17 15.68
CA LEU A 71 1.55 16.63 15.76
C LEU A 71 2.54 17.78 15.50
N GLU A 72 3.32 18.19 16.49
CA GLU A 72 4.40 19.20 16.35
C GLU A 72 5.61 18.60 15.63
N LEU A 73 5.43 18.19 14.38
CA LEU A 73 6.44 17.51 13.58
C LEU A 73 6.53 18.13 12.19
N GLY A 74 7.75 18.42 11.76
CA GLY A 74 8.04 18.73 10.37
C GLY A 74 7.70 17.55 9.46
N TYR A 75 7.55 17.82 8.17
CA TYR A 75 7.49 16.78 7.14
C TYR A 75 8.80 16.77 6.38
N GLY A 76 9.43 15.61 6.25
CA GLY A 76 10.69 15.54 5.51
C GLY A 76 10.63 14.55 4.35
N TYR A 77 11.35 14.89 3.29
CA TYR A 77 11.53 14.01 2.14
C TYR A 77 12.95 13.46 2.16
N SER A 78 13.07 12.14 2.05
CA SER A 78 14.35 11.48 1.75
C SER A 78 14.50 11.45 0.23
N SER A 79 15.57 12.03 -0.32
CA SER A 79 15.81 11.91 -1.77
C SER A 79 16.09 10.45 -2.13
N VAL A 80 15.54 9.98 -3.26
CA VAL A 80 15.83 8.65 -3.82
C VAL A 80 17.31 8.55 -4.24
N THR A 81 17.96 9.69 -4.50
CA THR A 81 19.35 9.78 -4.98
C THR A 81 20.44 9.59 -3.93
N GLU A 82 20.12 9.44 -2.64
CA GLU A 82 21.13 9.14 -1.61
C GLU A 82 21.57 7.66 -1.69
N LYS A 83 22.38 7.36 -2.70
CA LYS A 83 23.18 6.14 -2.76
C LYS A 83 24.06 6.04 -1.51
N LYS A 84 23.87 4.93 -0.78
CA LYS A 84 24.74 4.38 0.28
C LYS A 84 24.87 5.24 1.54
N ARG A 85 23.89 5.13 2.44
CA ARG A 85 24.17 5.23 3.88
C ARG A 85 24.75 3.91 4.38
N LYS A 86 25.67 3.96 5.35
CA LYS A 86 26.20 2.77 6.05
C LYS A 86 25.01 2.01 6.66
N GLU A 87 25.09 0.68 6.73
CA GLU A 87 24.01 -0.20 7.18
C GLU A 87 23.39 0.20 8.54
N ASP A 88 24.18 0.84 9.39
CA ASP A 88 23.77 1.34 10.71
C ASP A 88 22.86 2.58 10.66
N GLU A 89 22.85 3.32 9.54
CA GLU A 89 21.96 4.45 9.24
C GLU A 89 20.77 4.06 8.33
N LYS A 90 20.70 2.78 7.92
CA LYS A 90 19.73 2.22 6.96
C LYS A 90 18.35 1.96 7.58
N TYR A 91 18.30 1.76 8.90
CA TYR A 91 17.06 1.44 9.60
C TYR A 91 16.45 2.67 10.24
N ASN A 92 15.45 3.22 9.54
CA ASN A 92 14.45 4.13 10.07
C ASN A 92 13.95 3.67 11.44
N THR A 93 14.25 4.41 12.50
CA THR A 93 13.68 4.15 13.83
C THR A 93 12.24 4.62 13.84
N TRP A 94 11.33 3.72 14.16
CA TRP A 94 9.93 4.10 14.40
C TRP A 94 9.85 4.79 15.75
N ASN A 95 9.34 6.02 15.79
CA ASN A 95 9.08 6.71 17.05
C ASN A 95 7.70 6.26 17.58
N PRO A 96 7.65 5.51 18.69
CA PRO A 96 6.39 4.99 19.23
C PRO A 96 5.49 6.06 19.85
N GLU A 97 6.04 7.21 20.26
CA GLU A 97 5.27 8.32 20.84
C GLU A 97 4.49 9.10 19.77
N THR A 98 5.15 9.35 18.63
CA THR A 98 4.56 10.15 17.55
C THR A 98 3.88 9.27 16.50
N GLY A 99 4.28 7.99 16.41
CA GLY A 99 3.89 7.07 15.35
C GLY A 99 4.35 7.54 13.97
N LEU A 100 5.49 8.22 13.89
CA LEU A 100 6.15 8.58 12.64
C LEU A 100 7.54 7.95 12.58
N ARG A 101 8.08 7.78 11.37
CA ARG A 101 9.48 7.36 11.19
C ARG A 101 10.40 8.54 11.47
N GLU A 102 11.39 8.34 12.32
CA GLU A 102 12.53 9.25 12.42
C GLU A 102 13.44 8.99 11.23
N LYS A 103 13.44 9.93 10.28
CA LYS A 103 14.31 9.92 9.10
C LYS A 103 15.25 11.13 9.18
N LYS A 104 16.50 10.93 8.79
CA LYS A 104 17.42 12.03 8.44
C LYS A 104 17.10 12.45 7.00
N TYR A 105 16.36 13.54 6.85
CA TYR A 105 15.75 13.97 5.60
C TYR A 105 16.71 14.79 4.73
N PHE A 106 16.55 14.71 3.40
CA PHE A 106 17.24 15.57 2.44
C PHE A 106 16.69 17.00 2.47
N CYS A 107 15.37 17.12 2.65
CA CYS A 107 14.67 18.38 2.82
C CYS A 107 13.64 18.23 3.94
N GLU A 108 13.65 19.17 4.88
CA GLU A 108 12.68 19.24 5.98
C GLU A 108 11.77 20.46 5.78
N LEU A 109 10.49 20.21 5.51
CA LEU A 109 9.44 21.20 5.51
C LEU A 109 8.94 21.37 6.94
N LYS A 110 9.21 22.54 7.51
CA LYS A 110 8.67 22.91 8.82
C LYS A 110 7.15 22.91 8.77
N GLU A 111 6.51 22.60 9.91
CA GLU A 111 5.05 22.66 10.01
C GLU A 111 4.48 24.03 9.59
N SER A 112 5.20 25.11 9.89
CA SER A 112 4.82 26.48 9.53
C SER A 112 4.65 26.70 8.02
N PHE A 113 5.27 25.87 7.17
CA PHE A 113 5.04 25.88 5.72
C PHE A 113 3.58 25.55 5.40
N PHE A 114 2.99 24.58 6.10
CA PHE A 114 1.63 24.10 5.82
C PHE A 114 0.54 24.95 6.46
N GLU A 115 0.86 25.84 7.41
CA GLU A 115 -0.15 26.61 8.15
C GLU A 115 -1.08 27.45 7.25
N LYS A 116 -0.53 27.98 6.16
CA LYS A 116 -1.27 28.82 5.20
C LYS A 116 -1.88 28.02 4.04
N GLU A 117 -1.45 26.78 3.88
CA GLU A 117 -1.87 25.89 2.80
C GLU A 117 -3.19 25.18 3.13
N GLU A 118 -3.77 24.51 2.14
CA GLU A 118 -4.97 23.71 2.33
C GLU A 118 -4.75 22.63 3.40
N TRP A 119 -5.68 22.57 4.35
CA TRP A 119 -5.58 21.76 5.56
C TRP A 119 -5.25 20.28 5.32
N TYR A 120 -5.70 19.73 4.19
CA TYR A 120 -5.58 18.31 3.89
C TYR A 120 -4.22 17.90 3.34
N LEU A 121 -3.39 18.84 2.86
CA LEU A 121 -2.11 18.52 2.21
C LEU A 121 -1.14 17.86 3.20
N ARG A 122 -0.94 18.48 4.38
CA ARG A 122 -0.09 17.92 5.43
C ARG A 122 -0.64 16.58 5.95
N LEU A 123 -1.96 16.49 6.14
CA LEU A 123 -2.60 15.27 6.64
C LEU A 123 -2.52 14.12 5.62
N MET A 124 -2.55 14.42 4.33
CA MET A 124 -2.35 13.42 3.28
C MET A 124 -0.97 12.80 3.36
N LEU A 125 0.07 13.64 3.46
CA LEU A 125 1.46 13.20 3.56
C LEU A 125 1.70 12.31 4.80
N ILE A 126 1.20 12.74 5.96
CA ILE A 126 1.25 11.95 7.19
C ILE A 126 0.47 10.64 7.05
N GLY A 127 -0.72 10.70 6.43
CA GLY A 127 -1.60 9.56 6.22
C GLY A 127 -0.95 8.47 5.37
N GLU A 128 -0.37 8.84 4.24
CA GLU A 128 0.35 7.93 3.33
C GLU A 128 1.51 7.23 4.04
N ASP A 129 2.39 8.00 4.70
CA ASP A 129 3.56 7.43 5.38
C ASP A 129 3.18 6.46 6.50
N ARG A 130 2.14 6.80 7.29
CA ARG A 130 1.64 5.92 8.36
C ARG A 130 0.97 4.68 7.78
N LEU A 131 0.21 4.82 6.70
CA LEU A 131 -0.45 3.69 6.06
C LEU A 131 0.58 2.71 5.47
N ALA A 132 1.60 3.23 4.79
CA ALA A 132 2.73 2.46 4.28
C ALA A 132 3.50 1.75 5.41
N HIS A 133 3.77 2.44 6.53
CA HIS A 133 4.39 1.80 7.69
C HIS A 133 3.53 0.68 8.27
N ASN A 134 2.22 0.91 8.46
CA ASN A 134 1.31 -0.10 9.00
C ASN A 134 1.26 -1.35 8.12
N LEU A 135 1.31 -1.16 6.79
CA LEU A 135 1.38 -2.26 5.83
C LEU A 135 2.69 -3.02 5.97
N ALA A 136 3.82 -2.32 5.93
CA ALA A 136 5.13 -2.95 6.09
C ALA A 136 5.27 -3.72 7.42
N THR A 137 4.76 -3.17 8.53
CA THR A 137 4.80 -3.83 9.86
C THR A 137 3.89 -5.05 9.92
N ARG A 138 2.70 -4.99 9.31
CA ARG A 138 1.82 -6.16 9.19
C ARG A 138 2.46 -7.26 8.37
N ASP A 139 3.12 -6.90 7.28
CA ASP A 139 3.73 -7.86 6.36
C ASP A 139 5.01 -8.46 6.98
N ARG A 140 5.78 -7.71 7.78
CA ARG A 140 6.87 -8.24 8.64
C ARG A 140 6.40 -9.30 9.64
N GLY A 141 5.20 -9.16 10.20
CA GLY A 141 4.60 -10.19 11.08
C GLY A 141 4.22 -11.49 10.35
N ARG A 142 4.28 -11.49 9.01
CA ARG A 142 4.12 -12.65 8.13
C ARG A 142 5.44 -13.05 7.44
N CYS A 143 6.53 -12.32 7.68
CA CYS A 143 7.85 -12.66 7.15
C CYS A 143 8.50 -13.74 8.02
N ILE A 144 8.98 -14.79 7.38
CA ILE A 144 9.85 -15.81 7.97
C ILE A 144 11.26 -15.19 8.08
N SER A 145 12.02 -15.50 9.14
CA SER A 145 13.35 -14.91 9.36
C SER A 145 14.33 -15.24 8.24
N PHE A 146 15.22 -14.28 7.96
CA PHE A 146 16.19 -14.30 6.85
C PHE A 146 17.17 -15.49 6.90
N ASN A 147 17.34 -16.17 8.04
CA ASN A 147 18.16 -17.39 8.11
C ASN A 147 17.56 -18.59 7.35
N GLY A 148 16.33 -18.47 6.83
CA GLY A 148 15.71 -19.45 5.94
C GLY A 148 15.65 -19.02 4.47
N ILE A 149 16.29 -17.91 4.10
CA ILE A 149 16.22 -17.34 2.75
C ILE A 149 17.63 -17.39 2.15
N SER A 150 17.78 -18.25 1.13
CA SER A 150 19.00 -18.54 0.36
C SER A 150 19.69 -17.27 -0.15
N GLU A 151 21.00 -17.35 -0.35
CA GLU A 151 21.91 -16.31 -0.88
C GLU A 151 21.55 -15.80 -2.31
N ASP A 152 20.49 -16.31 -2.94
CA ASP A 152 20.11 -16.05 -4.34
C ASP A 152 19.23 -14.80 -4.55
N PHE A 153 19.03 -13.96 -3.53
CA PHE A 153 18.16 -12.78 -3.59
C PHE A 153 18.93 -11.46 -3.77
N GLU A 154 19.87 -11.42 -4.73
CA GLU A 154 20.52 -10.18 -5.19
C GLU A 154 19.59 -9.29 -6.05
N GLY A 155 18.34 -9.73 -6.30
CA GLY A 155 17.41 -9.11 -7.27
C GLY A 155 16.19 -8.37 -6.72
N MET A 156 16.11 -8.04 -5.42
CA MET A 156 14.98 -7.26 -4.88
C MET A 156 15.32 -5.77 -4.70
N GLU A 157 15.65 -5.11 -5.81
CA GLU A 157 15.59 -3.65 -5.92
C GLU A 157 14.28 -3.28 -6.63
N ASP A 158 13.24 -2.95 -5.86
CA ASP A 158 12.01 -2.36 -6.39
C ASP A 158 12.25 -0.86 -6.60
N GLU A 159 13.00 -0.52 -7.66
CA GLU A 159 13.08 0.81 -8.25
C GLU A 159 12.58 0.72 -9.69
N LEU A 160 11.37 1.23 -9.94
CA LEU A 160 10.83 1.55 -11.27
C LEU A 160 11.15 0.50 -12.34
N MET A 161 10.44 -0.63 -12.34
CA MET A 161 10.51 -1.61 -13.45
C MET A 161 10.57 -0.89 -14.79
N ASP A 162 11.65 -1.14 -15.53
CA ASP A 162 11.90 -0.54 -16.83
C ASP A 162 10.71 -0.82 -17.77
N VAL A 163 10.40 0.13 -18.65
CA VAL A 163 9.32 -0.03 -19.64
C VAL A 163 9.58 -1.26 -20.49
N GLU A 164 10.84 -1.53 -20.80
CA GLU A 164 11.29 -2.73 -21.51
C GLU A 164 10.95 -4.01 -20.73
N GLU A 165 11.24 -4.08 -19.43
CA GLU A 165 10.94 -5.24 -18.60
C GLU A 165 9.43 -5.46 -18.40
N ARG A 166 8.63 -4.39 -18.38
CA ARG A 166 7.15 -4.47 -18.36
C ARG A 166 6.58 -4.99 -19.68
N VAL A 167 7.09 -4.49 -20.80
CA VAL A 167 6.71 -4.96 -22.15
C VAL A 167 7.12 -6.42 -22.32
N ASN A 168 8.32 -6.79 -21.86
CA ASN A 168 8.82 -8.16 -21.91
C ASN A 168 7.93 -9.10 -21.08
N ARG A 169 7.58 -8.74 -19.83
CA ARG A 169 6.63 -9.54 -19.02
C ARG A 169 5.25 -9.69 -19.66
N GLN A 170 4.74 -8.65 -20.30
CA GLN A 170 3.46 -8.72 -20.98
C GLN A 170 3.52 -9.64 -22.20
N GLN A 171 4.60 -9.53 -22.98
CA GLN A 171 4.83 -10.37 -24.16
C GLN A 171 5.02 -11.85 -23.75
N ILE A 172 5.82 -12.12 -22.73
CA ILE A 172 6.02 -13.47 -22.17
C ILE A 172 4.67 -14.05 -21.70
N ALA A 173 3.83 -13.26 -21.02
CA ALA A 173 2.52 -13.71 -20.60
C ALA A 173 1.58 -14.01 -21.80
N GLU A 174 1.61 -13.20 -22.85
CA GLU A 174 0.84 -13.43 -24.07
C GLU A 174 1.31 -14.72 -24.79
N GLU A 175 2.61 -14.96 -24.85
CA GLU A 175 3.22 -16.16 -25.42
C GLU A 175 2.90 -17.41 -24.60
N MET A 176 3.01 -17.37 -23.27
CA MET A 176 2.62 -18.47 -22.38
C MET A 176 1.12 -18.77 -22.48
N MET A 177 0.28 -17.76 -22.65
CA MET A 177 -1.14 -17.97 -22.84
C MET A 177 -1.43 -18.59 -24.21
N SER A 178 -0.63 -18.32 -25.25
CA SER A 178 -0.86 -18.79 -26.63
C SER A 178 -0.90 -20.32 -26.75
N VAL A 179 -0.12 -21.05 -25.93
CA VAL A 179 -0.03 -22.52 -25.97
C VAL A 179 -1.20 -23.23 -25.29
N LEU A 180 -2.05 -22.48 -24.57
CA LEU A 180 -3.22 -23.00 -23.87
C LEU A 180 -4.46 -23.02 -24.76
N SER A 181 -5.40 -23.92 -24.47
CA SER A 181 -6.74 -23.88 -25.07
C SER A 181 -7.55 -22.68 -24.58
N ASP A 182 -8.54 -22.22 -25.36
CA ASP A 182 -9.36 -21.04 -24.98
C ASP A 182 -10.08 -21.21 -23.64
N LYS A 183 -10.48 -22.44 -23.29
CA LYS A 183 -11.06 -22.75 -21.98
C LYS A 183 -10.04 -22.59 -20.86
N GLN A 184 -8.79 -23.04 -21.07
CA GLN A 184 -7.71 -22.87 -20.09
C GLN A 184 -7.32 -21.39 -19.97
N LYS A 185 -7.16 -20.67 -21.09
CA LYS A 185 -6.87 -19.23 -21.11
C LYS A 185 -7.88 -18.45 -20.26
N LYS A 186 -9.17 -18.71 -20.49
CA LYS A 186 -10.25 -18.06 -19.73
C LYS A 186 -10.14 -18.36 -18.23
N VAL A 187 -9.94 -19.62 -17.85
CA VAL A 187 -9.82 -20.01 -16.43
C VAL A 187 -8.58 -19.39 -15.77
N VAL A 188 -7.44 -19.35 -16.46
CA VAL A 188 -6.19 -18.74 -15.99
C VAL A 188 -6.35 -17.23 -15.81
N GLN A 189 -6.95 -16.53 -16.77
CA GLN A 189 -7.24 -15.08 -16.67
C GLN A 189 -8.18 -14.78 -15.50
N GLU A 190 -9.27 -15.52 -15.36
CA GLU A 190 -10.25 -15.30 -14.29
C GLU A 190 -9.65 -15.55 -12.90
N PHE A 191 -8.74 -16.52 -12.78
CA PHE A 191 -8.08 -16.84 -11.53
C PHE A 191 -6.98 -15.83 -11.18
N TYR A 192 -6.02 -15.57 -12.08
CA TYR A 192 -4.84 -14.76 -11.79
C TYR A 192 -5.06 -13.24 -11.97
N TRP A 193 -5.75 -12.83 -13.04
CA TRP A 193 -5.99 -11.41 -13.33
C TRP A 193 -7.20 -10.86 -12.57
N ASN A 194 -8.31 -11.60 -12.55
CA ASN A 194 -9.56 -11.15 -11.91
C ASN A 194 -9.69 -11.62 -10.45
N GLN A 195 -8.71 -12.38 -9.93
CA GLN A 195 -8.65 -12.85 -8.54
C GLN A 195 -9.91 -13.62 -8.10
N LYS A 196 -10.60 -14.29 -9.04
CA LYS A 196 -11.80 -15.08 -8.74
C LYS A 196 -11.41 -16.41 -8.09
N THR A 197 -12.24 -16.86 -7.15
CA THR A 197 -12.05 -18.17 -6.53
C THR A 197 -12.44 -19.31 -7.47
N HIS A 198 -11.88 -20.50 -7.29
CA HIS A 198 -12.25 -21.70 -8.08
C HIS A 198 -13.77 -21.98 -8.03
N LYS A 199 -14.44 -21.62 -6.92
CA LYS A 199 -15.90 -21.78 -6.76
C LYS A 199 -16.68 -20.79 -7.62
N GLN A 200 -16.23 -19.55 -7.75
CA GLN A 200 -16.84 -18.54 -8.61
C GLN A 200 -16.63 -18.90 -10.09
N ILE A 201 -15.40 -19.27 -10.47
CA ILE A 201 -15.07 -19.70 -11.83
C ILE A 201 -15.87 -20.93 -12.23
N ALA A 202 -16.03 -21.90 -11.32
CA ALA A 202 -16.84 -23.09 -11.52
C ALA A 202 -18.31 -22.75 -11.78
N LYS A 203 -18.88 -21.82 -10.98
CA LYS A 203 -20.26 -21.36 -11.13
C LYS A 203 -20.49 -20.63 -12.46
N GLU A 204 -19.55 -19.78 -12.87
CA GLU A 204 -19.64 -18.98 -14.10
C GLU A 204 -19.43 -19.81 -15.38
N ASN A 205 -18.62 -20.87 -15.31
CA ASN A 205 -18.35 -21.75 -16.46
C ASN A 205 -19.21 -23.02 -16.47
N GLY A 206 -20.13 -23.18 -15.51
CA GLY A 206 -21.01 -24.35 -15.42
C GLY A 206 -20.28 -25.68 -15.16
N THR A 207 -19.12 -25.64 -14.52
CA THR A 207 -18.25 -26.80 -14.25
C THR A 207 -18.11 -27.08 -12.75
N GLY A 208 -17.61 -28.26 -12.39
CA GLY A 208 -17.26 -28.57 -11.00
C GLY A 208 -16.00 -27.84 -10.52
N ARG A 209 -15.90 -27.55 -9.22
CA ARG A 209 -14.70 -26.92 -8.61
C ARG A 209 -13.41 -27.71 -8.87
N THR A 210 -13.48 -29.04 -8.77
CA THR A 210 -12.36 -29.94 -9.07
C THR A 210 -11.92 -29.88 -10.53
N ALA A 211 -12.86 -29.66 -11.46
CA ALA A 211 -12.54 -29.48 -12.87
C ALA A 211 -11.75 -28.18 -13.10
N VAL A 212 -12.09 -27.09 -12.41
CA VAL A 212 -11.32 -25.83 -12.45
C VAL A 212 -9.90 -26.03 -11.94
N THR A 213 -9.73 -26.72 -10.81
CA THR A 213 -8.40 -27.05 -10.28
C THR A 213 -7.57 -27.86 -11.28
N ASN A 214 -8.17 -28.90 -11.87
CA ASN A 214 -7.47 -29.74 -12.86
C ASN A 214 -7.13 -28.95 -14.13
N MET A 215 -7.99 -28.02 -14.56
CA MET A 215 -7.72 -27.15 -15.72
C MET A 215 -6.55 -26.20 -15.46
N LEU A 216 -6.45 -25.62 -14.25
CA LEU A 216 -5.31 -24.78 -13.85
C LEU A 216 -4.03 -25.60 -13.78
N GLN A 217 -4.06 -26.77 -13.15
CA GLN A 217 -2.88 -27.63 -13.04
C GLN A 217 -2.38 -28.08 -14.43
N ASN A 218 -3.30 -28.48 -15.30
CA ASN A 218 -2.96 -28.88 -16.66
C ASN A 218 -2.39 -27.69 -17.45
N ALA A 219 -2.97 -26.49 -17.31
CA ALA A 219 -2.44 -25.30 -17.95
C ALA A 219 -1.00 -24.98 -17.50
N LEU A 220 -0.72 -25.07 -16.20
CA LEU A 220 0.64 -24.89 -15.66
C LEU A 220 1.61 -25.92 -16.22
N ASN A 221 1.23 -27.21 -16.22
CA ASN A 221 2.09 -28.27 -16.75
C ASN A 221 2.42 -28.06 -18.24
N ILE A 222 1.46 -27.60 -19.06
CA ILE A 222 1.69 -27.29 -20.48
C ILE A 222 2.68 -26.13 -20.64
N ILE A 223 2.58 -25.10 -19.79
CA ILE A 223 3.50 -23.96 -19.83
C ILE A 223 4.90 -24.42 -19.41
N GLU A 224 5.03 -25.18 -18.32
CA GLU A 224 6.32 -25.70 -17.83
C GLU A 224 7.01 -26.64 -18.83
N GLU A 225 6.23 -27.40 -19.59
CA GLU A 225 6.75 -28.27 -20.65
C GLU A 225 7.33 -27.46 -21.82
N LYS A 226 6.67 -26.36 -22.19
CA LYS A 226 7.02 -25.59 -23.40
C LYS A 226 7.95 -24.41 -23.16
N PHE A 227 8.04 -23.90 -21.94
CA PHE A 227 8.86 -22.74 -21.61
C PHE A 227 9.94 -23.08 -20.58
N ASN A 228 11.09 -22.42 -20.69
CA ASN A 228 12.17 -22.47 -19.69
C ASN A 228 11.90 -21.51 -18.52
N GLU A 229 12.77 -21.53 -17.52
CA GLU A 229 12.66 -20.68 -16.32
C GLU A 229 12.74 -19.17 -16.62
N TYR A 230 13.25 -18.79 -17.79
CA TYR A 230 13.34 -17.41 -18.29
C TYR A 230 12.13 -17.00 -19.15
N GLY A 231 11.16 -17.90 -19.36
CA GLY A 231 9.97 -17.64 -20.16
C GLY A 231 10.20 -17.72 -21.67
N GLU A 232 11.28 -18.34 -22.12
CA GLU A 232 11.58 -18.60 -23.53
C GLU A 232 11.10 -20.01 -23.93
N LEU A 233 10.67 -20.18 -25.18
CA LEU A 233 10.26 -21.49 -25.72
C LEU A 233 11.45 -22.48 -25.73
N LYS A 234 11.20 -23.68 -25.21
CA LYS A 234 12.12 -24.83 -25.28
C LYS A 234 12.15 -25.47 -26.67
#